data_AF-A0A0R2BCJ0-F1
#
_entry.id   AF-A0A0R2BCJ0-F1
#
_cell.length_a   1.000
_cell.length_b   1.000
_cell.length_c   1.000
_cell.angle_alpha   90.00
_cell.angle_beta   90.00
_cell.angle_gamma   90.00
#
_symmetry.space_group_name_H-M   'P 1'
#
loop_
_entity.id
_entity.type
_entity.pdbx_description
1 polymer ?
#
loop_
_entity_poly.entity_id
_entity_poly.type
_entity_poly.pdbx_seq_one_letter_code
_entity_poly.pdbx_strand_id
1 'polypeptide(L)'
;MIDMIQLTRKRQLALLLLTMILAIIPPVESLAAITPVYPCRFPTATATVKLNVGGYYGKIWQKAIQAWNKTGVFSFKLTTASNAQIQITGLPKGAYSTTYVGMTYIYHDNNGNISSDQTYLNTALLKAAHYTKTQDVHVAEHELGHTVGLAHNPGEKSVMYYANRYYPIEAVDSEAVRTHYAMSTAEDRILTMPSADSMTKQGIRRLMLFDSALNPLSVDHDIQFVKVSDDEPIPFT
;
A
#
# COMPACT_ATOMS: atom_id res chain seq x y z
N MET A 1 43.35 -55.42 0.88
CA MET A 1 43.66 -54.11 0.26
C MET A 1 42.63 -53.69 -0.80
N ILE A 2 42.10 -54.60 -1.62
CA ILE A 2 41.13 -54.31 -2.70
C ILE A 2 39.74 -53.87 -2.16
N ASP A 3 39.24 -54.46 -1.08
CA ASP A 3 37.93 -54.11 -0.50
C ASP A 3 37.86 -52.70 0.08
N MET A 4 38.97 -52.20 0.63
CA MET A 4 39.01 -50.86 1.22
C MET A 4 38.89 -49.78 0.14
N ILE A 5 39.45 -50.00 -1.05
CA ILE A 5 39.38 -49.08 -2.19
C ILE A 5 37.95 -49.02 -2.76
N GLN A 6 37.25 -50.16 -2.83
CA GLN A 6 35.87 -50.23 -3.31
C GLN A 6 34.86 -49.57 -2.36
N LEU A 7 35.07 -49.73 -1.05
CA LEU A 7 34.24 -49.08 -0.04
C LEU A 7 34.40 -47.55 -0.07
N THR A 8 35.64 -47.08 -0.30
CA THR A 8 35.95 -45.64 -0.37
C THR A 8 35.33 -44.99 -1.62
N ARG A 9 35.38 -45.68 -2.77
CA ARG A 9 34.71 -45.23 -4.00
C ARG A 9 33.18 -45.18 -3.87
N LYS A 10 32.55 -46.20 -3.29
CA LYS A 10 31.10 -46.21 -3.04
C LYS A 10 30.66 -45.09 -2.10
N ARG A 11 31.45 -44.76 -1.07
CA ARG A 11 31.21 -43.62 -0.17
C ARG A 11 31.38 -42.27 -0.87
N GLN A 12 32.38 -42.12 -1.73
CA GLN A 12 32.57 -40.91 -2.53
C GLN A 12 31.46 -40.70 -3.57
N LEU A 13 31.01 -41.76 -4.24
CA LEU A 13 29.86 -41.73 -5.14
C LEU A 13 28.54 -41.40 -4.42
N ALA A 14 28.33 -41.96 -3.23
CA ALA A 14 27.15 -41.65 -2.41
C ALA A 14 27.15 -40.20 -1.89
N LEU A 15 28.31 -39.64 -1.53
CA LEU A 15 28.43 -38.24 -1.12
C LEU A 15 28.18 -37.27 -2.30
N LEU A 16 28.69 -37.57 -3.49
CA LEU A 16 28.49 -36.76 -4.70
C LEU A 16 27.01 -36.73 -5.15
N LEU A 17 26.32 -37.87 -5.07
CA LEU A 17 24.88 -37.96 -5.33
C LEU A 17 24.04 -37.20 -4.28
N LEU A 18 24.45 -37.21 -3.01
CA LEU A 18 23.77 -36.47 -1.95
C LEU A 18 23.93 -34.95 -2.10
N THR A 19 25.10 -34.47 -2.55
CA THR A 19 25.31 -33.04 -2.81
C THR A 19 24.58 -32.52 -4.05
N MET A 20 24.36 -33.37 -5.07
CA MET A 20 23.66 -32.96 -6.29
C MET A 20 22.14 -32.84 -6.09
N ILE A 21 21.56 -33.57 -5.13
CA ILE A 21 20.13 -33.51 -4.80
C ILE A 21 19.78 -32.24 -3.98
N LEU A 22 20.73 -31.63 -3.27
CA LEU A 22 20.48 -30.44 -2.45
C LEU A 22 20.54 -29.11 -3.24
N ALA A 23 20.89 -29.15 -4.53
CA ALA A 23 21.07 -27.95 -5.37
C ALA A 23 19.84 -27.60 -6.24
N ILE A 24 18.70 -28.29 -6.09
CA ILE A 24 17.49 -28.08 -6.92
C ILE A 24 16.29 -27.64 -6.06
N ILE A 25 16.53 -26.93 -4.97
CA ILE A 25 15.46 -26.20 -4.27
C ILE A 25 15.49 -24.78 -4.85
N PRO A 26 14.55 -24.39 -5.73
CA PRO A 26 14.45 -22.98 -6.12
C PRO A 26 14.29 -22.15 -4.83
N PRO A 27 14.88 -20.94 -4.75
CA PRO A 27 14.63 -20.09 -3.61
C PRO A 27 13.11 -19.95 -3.45
N VAL A 28 12.61 -20.28 -2.25
CA VAL A 28 11.22 -20.01 -1.89
C VAL A 28 11.13 -18.50 -1.78
N GLU A 29 10.81 -17.84 -2.90
CA GLU A 29 10.46 -16.43 -2.85
C GLU A 29 9.18 -16.33 -2.02
N SER A 30 9.26 -15.68 -0.86
CA SER A 30 8.08 -15.34 -0.09
C SER A 30 7.17 -14.52 -0.98
N LEU A 31 5.98 -15.05 -1.30
CA LEU A 31 4.92 -14.22 -1.85
C LEU A 31 4.70 -13.07 -0.87
N ALA A 32 4.62 -11.84 -1.39
CA ALA A 32 4.23 -10.71 -0.54
C ALA A 32 2.87 -11.06 0.09
N ALA A 33 2.74 -10.82 1.39
CA ALA A 33 1.44 -10.95 2.03
C ALA A 33 0.45 -10.00 1.32
N ILE A 34 -0.83 -10.37 1.21
CA ILE A 34 -1.84 -9.45 0.69
C ILE A 34 -1.76 -8.14 1.47
N THR A 35 -1.84 -7.02 0.76
CA THR A 35 -1.66 -5.69 1.35
C THR A 35 -2.74 -5.45 2.41
N PRO A 36 -2.38 -5.10 3.66
CA PRO A 36 -3.36 -4.81 4.69
C PRO A 36 -4.22 -3.60 4.33
N VAL A 37 -5.42 -3.52 4.90
CA VAL A 37 -6.36 -2.43 4.65
C VAL A 37 -6.71 -1.70 5.93
N TYR A 38 -6.91 -0.40 5.83
CA TYR A 38 -7.46 0.41 6.89
C TYR A 38 -8.93 0.06 7.13
N PRO A 39 -9.45 0.36 8.32
CA PRO A 39 -10.87 0.19 8.59
C PRO A 39 -11.77 1.28 8.00
N CYS A 40 -11.20 2.28 7.31
CA CYS A 40 -11.94 3.32 6.60
C CYS A 40 -11.75 3.23 5.07
N ARG A 41 -12.77 3.66 4.33
CA ARG A 41 -12.77 3.76 2.86
C ARG A 41 -13.80 4.75 2.34
N PHE A 42 -13.65 5.17 1.09
CA PHE A 42 -14.76 5.78 0.36
C PHE A 42 -15.99 4.84 0.34
N PRO A 43 -17.23 5.37 0.36
CA PRO A 43 -18.44 4.54 0.33
C PRO A 43 -18.56 3.63 -0.89
N THR A 44 -17.92 3.99 -2.00
CA THR A 44 -17.90 3.20 -3.24
C THR A 44 -16.47 3.17 -3.81
N ALA A 45 -16.19 2.22 -4.71
CA ALA A 45 -14.89 2.09 -5.38
C ALA A 45 -14.65 3.16 -6.46
N THR A 46 -15.09 4.40 -6.20
CA THR A 46 -14.87 5.55 -7.06
C THR A 46 -14.75 6.81 -6.21
N ALA A 47 -13.85 7.69 -6.62
CA ALA A 47 -13.69 9.00 -6.02
C ALA A 47 -13.34 10.04 -7.08
N THR A 48 -13.79 11.27 -6.85
CA THR A 48 -13.41 12.42 -7.68
C THR A 48 -12.05 12.97 -7.24
N VAL A 49 -11.21 13.35 -8.21
CA VAL A 49 -9.84 13.82 -7.97
C VAL A 49 -9.65 15.19 -8.61
N LYS A 50 -9.18 16.17 -7.84
CA LYS A 50 -8.72 17.45 -8.37
C LYS A 50 -7.20 17.56 -8.25
N LEU A 51 -6.55 17.83 -9.38
CA LEU A 51 -5.11 18.15 -9.42
C LEU A 51 -4.93 19.67 -9.23
N ASN A 52 -4.45 20.06 -8.05
CA ASN A 52 -3.99 21.43 -7.76
C ASN A 52 -2.48 21.59 -8.01
N VAL A 53 -1.89 20.64 -8.73
CA VAL A 53 -0.47 20.63 -9.15
C VAL A 53 -0.38 20.53 -10.67
N GLY A 54 0.52 21.32 -11.25
CA GLY A 54 0.74 21.38 -12.69
C GLY A 54 2.09 20.82 -13.14
N GLY A 55 2.43 21.07 -14.41
CA GLY A 55 3.77 20.83 -14.95
C GLY A 55 4.22 19.36 -14.88
N TYR A 56 5.44 19.14 -14.39
CA TYR A 56 6.03 17.80 -14.28
C TYR A 56 5.24 16.89 -13.34
N TYR A 57 4.98 17.32 -12.11
CA TYR A 57 4.31 16.49 -11.10
C TYR A 57 2.82 16.29 -11.37
N GLY A 58 2.15 17.23 -12.04
CA GLY A 58 0.80 16.97 -12.57
C GLY A 58 0.76 15.75 -13.50
N LYS A 59 1.79 15.57 -14.36
CA LYS A 59 1.91 14.41 -15.25
C LYS A 59 2.26 13.12 -14.49
N ILE A 60 2.98 13.22 -13.36
CA ILE A 60 3.27 12.08 -12.49
C ILE A 60 1.98 11.55 -11.87
N TRP A 61 1.18 12.41 -11.23
CA TRP A 61 -0.10 12.03 -10.66
C TRP A 61 -1.08 11.48 -11.69
N GLN A 62 -1.15 12.08 -12.89
CA GLN A 62 -1.96 11.54 -13.98
C GLN A 62 -1.58 10.10 -14.34
N LYS A 63 -0.30 9.76 -14.34
CA LYS A 63 0.16 8.38 -14.60
C LYS A 63 -0.23 7.43 -13.48
N ALA A 64 -0.06 7.82 -12.22
CA ALA A 64 -0.46 7.01 -11.07
C ALA A 64 -1.98 6.75 -11.07
N ILE A 65 -2.78 7.79 -11.33
CA ILE A 65 -4.25 7.68 -11.51
C ILE A 65 -4.59 6.69 -12.62
N GLN A 66 -3.91 6.79 -13.77
CA GLN A 66 -4.11 5.86 -14.88
C GLN A 66 -3.73 4.42 -14.52
N ALA A 67 -2.63 4.23 -13.78
CA ALA A 67 -2.18 2.92 -13.34
C ALA A 67 -3.21 2.25 -12.42
N TRP A 68 -3.70 2.96 -11.41
CA TRP A 68 -4.78 2.47 -10.55
C TRP A 68 -6.07 2.21 -11.33
N ASN A 69 -6.52 3.14 -12.18
CA ASN A 69 -7.72 2.93 -12.99
C ASN A 69 -7.61 1.71 -13.91
N LYS A 70 -6.41 1.41 -14.43
CA LYS A 70 -6.16 0.25 -15.30
C LYS A 70 -6.33 -1.08 -14.56
N THR A 71 -6.16 -1.12 -13.24
CA THR A 71 -6.42 -2.34 -12.45
C THR A 71 -7.89 -2.76 -12.46
N GLY A 72 -8.81 -1.81 -12.69
CA GLY A 72 -10.25 -2.02 -12.65
C GLY A 72 -10.85 -2.18 -11.24
N VAL A 73 -10.05 -2.08 -10.17
CA VAL A 73 -10.52 -2.28 -8.79
C VAL A 73 -11.01 -0.99 -8.11
N PHE A 74 -10.62 0.16 -8.66
CA PHE A 74 -11.05 1.49 -8.20
C PHE A 74 -11.09 2.46 -9.38
N SER A 75 -11.99 3.46 -9.34
CA SER A 75 -12.15 4.46 -10.39
C SER A 75 -11.96 5.89 -9.87
N PHE A 76 -10.76 6.42 -10.09
CA PHE A 76 -10.43 7.83 -9.90
C PHE A 76 -10.94 8.66 -11.10
N LYS A 77 -11.78 9.66 -10.80
CA LYS A 77 -12.39 10.54 -11.79
C LYS A 77 -11.84 11.95 -11.68
N LEU A 78 -10.97 12.34 -12.62
CA LEU A 78 -10.44 13.69 -12.68
C LEU A 78 -11.58 14.71 -12.87
N THR A 79 -11.54 15.79 -12.08
CA THR A 79 -12.49 16.90 -12.14
C THR A 79 -11.78 18.22 -11.85
N THR A 80 -12.40 19.32 -12.26
CA THR A 80 -11.98 20.69 -11.90
C THR A 80 -12.73 21.26 -10.69
N ALA A 81 -13.79 20.57 -10.25
CA ALA A 81 -14.64 21.00 -9.14
C ALA A 81 -13.86 21.09 -7.82
N SER A 82 -13.99 22.21 -7.10
CA SER A 82 -13.27 22.45 -5.84
C SER A 82 -13.62 21.45 -4.74
N ASN A 83 -14.84 20.89 -4.76
CA ASN A 83 -15.32 19.88 -3.82
C ASN A 83 -15.01 18.44 -4.24
N ALA A 84 -13.98 18.21 -5.08
CA ALA A 84 -13.50 16.86 -5.35
C ALA A 84 -13.10 16.17 -4.04
N GLN A 85 -13.42 14.89 -3.92
CA GLN A 85 -13.14 14.09 -2.73
C GLN A 85 -11.65 13.98 -2.45
N ILE A 86 -10.82 13.88 -3.49
CA ILE A 86 -9.37 13.79 -3.35
C ILE A 86 -8.74 15.06 -3.92
N GLN A 87 -8.01 15.78 -3.06
CA GLN A 87 -7.25 16.97 -3.45
C GLN A 87 -5.77 16.61 -3.53
N ILE A 88 -5.22 16.61 -4.73
CA ILE A 88 -3.78 16.43 -4.95
C ILE A 88 -3.15 17.82 -4.99
N THR A 89 -2.41 18.17 -3.95
CA THR A 89 -1.87 19.52 -3.74
C THR A 89 -0.34 19.51 -3.69
N GLY A 90 0.26 20.69 -3.74
CA GLY A 90 1.66 20.83 -3.37
C GLY A 90 1.82 20.74 -1.86
N LEU A 91 2.98 20.28 -1.39
CA LEU A 91 3.32 20.22 0.03
C LEU A 91 3.04 21.57 0.72
N PRO A 92 2.18 21.64 1.75
CA PRO A 92 1.89 22.87 2.47
C PRO A 92 3.17 23.47 3.09
N LYS A 93 3.26 24.80 3.11
CA LYS A 93 4.38 25.52 3.73
C LYS A 93 4.39 25.23 5.23
N GLY A 94 5.39 24.49 5.70
CA GLY A 94 5.53 24.06 7.10
C GLY A 94 5.29 22.57 7.34
N ALA A 95 4.72 21.84 6.36
CA ALA A 95 4.59 20.38 6.38
C ALA A 95 5.86 19.68 5.85
N TYR A 96 6.98 20.40 5.71
CA TYR A 96 8.24 19.84 5.24
C TYR A 96 8.76 18.81 6.23
N SER A 97 8.64 17.54 5.85
CA SER A 97 9.38 16.43 6.46
C SER A 97 10.69 16.22 5.70
N THR A 98 11.79 15.99 6.44
CA THR A 98 13.05 15.52 5.84
C THR A 98 13.05 14.00 5.60
N THR A 99 12.00 13.31 6.03
CA THR A 99 11.99 11.85 6.17
C THR A 99 11.08 11.17 5.14
N TYR A 100 10.00 11.83 4.71
CA TYR A 100 8.99 11.22 3.84
C TYR A 100 8.90 11.91 2.48
N VAL A 101 8.83 11.11 1.42
CA VAL A 101 8.78 11.55 0.02
C VAL A 101 7.35 11.84 -0.47
N GLY A 102 6.35 11.44 0.30
CA GLY A 102 4.93 11.76 0.13
C GLY A 102 4.22 11.77 1.49
N MET A 103 2.94 12.13 1.48
CA MET A 103 2.05 12.02 2.63
C MET A 103 0.60 12.06 2.17
N THR A 104 -0.25 11.32 2.86
CA THR A 104 -1.70 11.31 2.66
C THR A 104 -2.45 11.58 3.96
N TYR A 105 -3.43 12.50 3.91
CA TYR A 105 -4.35 12.82 4.99
C TYR A 105 -5.72 12.29 4.61
N ILE A 106 -6.28 11.45 5.46
CA ILE A 106 -7.60 10.84 5.26
C ILE A 106 -8.58 11.44 6.24
N TYR A 107 -9.66 12.03 5.71
CA TYR A 107 -10.74 12.60 6.50
C TYR A 107 -11.94 11.66 6.47
N HIS A 108 -12.33 11.16 7.65
CA HIS A 108 -13.40 10.18 7.75
C HIS A 108 -14.35 10.45 8.91
N ASP A 109 -15.57 9.91 8.78
CA ASP A 109 -16.60 9.96 9.82
C ASP A 109 -16.40 8.86 10.89
N ASN A 110 -17.29 8.84 11.88
CA ASN A 110 -17.31 7.82 12.95
C ASN A 110 -17.49 6.38 12.45
N ASN A 111 -18.07 6.20 11.25
CA ASN A 111 -18.35 4.89 10.65
C ASN A 111 -17.20 4.40 9.76
N GLY A 112 -16.14 5.19 9.61
CA GLY A 112 -15.02 4.90 8.71
C GLY A 112 -15.33 5.23 7.24
N ASN A 113 -16.35 6.04 6.95
CA ASN A 113 -16.56 6.54 5.60
C ASN A 113 -15.61 7.72 5.36
N ILE A 114 -14.75 7.59 4.36
CA ILE A 114 -13.90 8.68 3.90
C ILE A 114 -14.77 9.70 3.15
N SER A 115 -14.73 10.95 3.61
CA SER A 115 -15.42 12.08 2.99
C SER A 115 -14.49 12.87 2.06
N SER A 116 -13.22 12.98 2.43
CA SER A 116 -12.20 13.69 1.67
C SER A 116 -10.81 13.14 1.97
N ASP A 117 -9.90 13.27 1.02
CA ASP A 117 -8.46 13.05 1.21
C ASP A 117 -7.65 14.26 0.69
N GLN A 118 -6.48 14.47 1.29
CA GLN A 118 -5.45 15.33 0.74
C GLN A 118 -4.16 14.55 0.59
N THR A 119 -3.52 14.62 -0.57
CA THR A 119 -2.26 13.91 -0.79
C THR A 119 -1.27 14.75 -1.58
N TYR A 120 0.02 14.58 -1.28
CA TYR A 120 1.08 15.36 -1.91
C TYR A 120 2.39 14.58 -2.04
N LEU A 121 3.23 15.07 -2.95
CA LEU A 121 4.63 14.63 -3.07
C LEU A 121 5.55 15.69 -2.46
N ASN A 122 6.54 15.24 -1.68
CA ASN A 122 7.65 16.07 -1.23
C ASN A 122 8.67 16.24 -2.36
N THR A 123 8.31 17.11 -3.31
CA THR A 123 9.07 17.30 -4.54
C THR A 123 10.50 17.79 -4.35
N ALA A 124 10.80 18.41 -3.20
CA ALA A 124 12.15 18.84 -2.84
C ALA A 124 13.02 17.62 -2.49
N LEU A 125 12.49 16.71 -1.66
CA LEU A 125 13.20 15.49 -1.26
C LEU A 125 13.37 14.53 -2.42
N LEU A 126 12.33 14.33 -3.24
CA LEU A 126 12.42 13.49 -4.45
C LEU A 126 13.55 13.94 -5.39
N LYS A 127 13.69 15.25 -5.59
CA LYS A 127 14.79 15.84 -6.38
C LYS A 127 16.14 15.65 -5.71
N ALA A 128 16.25 15.93 -4.41
CA ALA A 128 17.49 15.80 -3.66
C ALA A 128 17.99 14.35 -3.62
N ALA A 129 17.07 13.38 -3.57
CA ALA A 129 17.36 11.95 -3.59
C ALA A 129 17.46 11.36 -5.02
N HIS A 130 17.44 12.22 -6.06
CA HIS A 130 17.59 11.85 -7.46
C HIS A 130 16.60 10.77 -7.92
N TYR A 131 15.32 10.92 -7.56
CA TYR A 131 14.28 10.03 -8.07
C TYR A 131 14.16 10.17 -9.59
N THR A 132 14.03 9.02 -10.25
CA THR A 132 13.69 8.98 -11.67
C THR A 132 12.19 9.20 -11.84
N LYS A 133 11.78 9.56 -13.06
CA LYS A 133 10.37 9.72 -13.41
C LYS A 133 9.49 8.50 -13.05
N THR A 134 10.01 7.30 -13.22
CA THR A 134 9.27 6.06 -12.88
C THR A 134 9.10 5.93 -11.37
N GLN A 135 10.13 6.29 -10.61
CA GLN A 135 10.10 6.23 -9.15
C GLN A 135 9.18 7.30 -8.56
N ASP A 136 9.15 8.51 -9.15
CA ASP A 136 8.15 9.52 -8.79
C ASP A 136 6.72 9.01 -9.01
N VAL A 137 6.48 8.24 -10.08
CA VAL A 137 5.18 7.60 -10.33
C VAL A 137 4.87 6.57 -9.26
N HIS A 138 5.80 5.71 -8.87
CA HIS A 138 5.57 4.73 -7.81
C HIS A 138 5.25 5.37 -6.46
N VAL A 139 5.88 6.50 -6.11
CA VAL A 139 5.51 7.25 -4.89
C VAL A 139 4.09 7.79 -5.03
N ALA A 140 3.71 8.38 -6.17
CA ALA A 140 2.33 8.82 -6.38
C ALA A 140 1.31 7.65 -6.38
N GLU A 141 1.69 6.47 -6.89
CA GLU A 141 0.86 5.26 -6.80
C GLU A 141 0.69 4.80 -5.35
N HIS A 142 1.76 4.84 -4.54
CA HIS A 142 1.75 4.52 -3.11
C HIS A 142 0.77 5.42 -2.36
N GLU A 143 0.89 6.74 -2.54
CA GLU A 143 0.00 7.70 -1.88
C GLU A 143 -1.47 7.51 -2.30
N LEU A 144 -1.75 7.23 -3.58
CA LEU A 144 -3.10 6.85 -4.01
C LEU A 144 -3.54 5.52 -3.40
N GLY A 145 -2.63 4.60 -3.13
CA GLY A 145 -2.92 3.36 -2.40
C GLY A 145 -3.50 3.64 -1.01
N HIS A 146 -2.97 4.62 -0.29
CA HIS A 146 -3.56 5.08 0.96
C HIS A 146 -4.97 5.64 0.76
N THR A 147 -5.21 6.46 -0.28
CA THR A 147 -6.55 7.01 -0.55
C THR A 147 -7.61 5.93 -0.84
N VAL A 148 -7.21 4.77 -1.38
CA VAL A 148 -8.12 3.63 -1.59
C VAL A 148 -8.21 2.68 -0.40
N GLY A 149 -7.64 3.06 0.75
CA GLY A 149 -7.74 2.34 2.01
C GLY A 149 -6.66 1.29 2.26
N LEU A 150 -5.54 1.28 1.51
CA LEU A 150 -4.43 0.36 1.77
C LEU A 150 -3.48 0.91 2.84
N ALA A 151 -3.08 0.05 3.78
CA ALA A 151 -1.97 0.29 4.69
C ALA A 151 -0.64 -0.18 4.08
N HIS A 152 0.48 0.05 4.77
CA HIS A 152 1.76 -0.48 4.27
C HIS A 152 1.76 -2.00 4.19
N ASN A 153 2.30 -2.51 3.07
CA ASN A 153 2.57 -3.93 2.91
C ASN A 153 3.90 -4.26 3.63
N PRO A 154 3.95 -5.30 4.48
CA PRO A 154 5.20 -5.72 5.12
C PRO A 154 6.20 -6.36 4.13
N GLY A 155 5.77 -6.77 2.95
CA GLY A 155 6.60 -7.35 1.89
C GLY A 155 7.11 -6.28 0.91
N GLU A 156 8.40 -6.35 0.58
CA GLU A 156 9.08 -5.36 -0.27
C GLU A 156 8.56 -5.30 -1.71
N LYS A 157 7.98 -6.41 -2.23
CA LYS A 157 7.42 -6.52 -3.58
C LYS A 157 5.97 -6.02 -3.61
N SER A 158 5.76 -4.74 -3.30
CA SER A 158 4.44 -4.09 -3.30
C SER A 158 4.62 -2.59 -3.48
N VAL A 159 3.64 -1.93 -4.12
CA VAL A 159 3.64 -0.47 -4.19
C VAL A 159 3.54 0.15 -2.80
N MET A 160 2.86 -0.56 -1.88
CA MET A 160 2.60 -0.14 -0.51
C MET A 160 3.70 -0.51 0.47
N TYR A 161 4.86 -1.02 0.03
CA TYR A 161 5.99 -1.13 0.95
C TYR A 161 6.49 0.26 1.34
N TYR A 162 6.67 0.53 2.64
CA TYR A 162 6.93 1.87 3.19
C TYR A 162 8.19 2.56 2.60
N ALA A 163 9.19 1.78 2.19
CA ALA A 163 10.42 2.27 1.57
C ALA A 163 10.48 1.97 0.06
N ASN A 164 9.32 1.72 -0.56
CA ASN A 164 9.26 1.35 -1.97
C ASN A 164 9.78 2.48 -2.86
N ARG A 165 10.59 2.08 -3.83
CA ARG A 165 11.03 2.92 -4.94
C ARG A 165 10.83 2.21 -6.29
N TYR A 166 10.69 0.89 -6.31
CA TYR A 166 10.94 0.08 -7.50
C TYR A 166 9.72 -0.69 -8.00
N TYR A 167 8.79 -1.05 -7.12
CA TYR A 167 7.63 -1.85 -7.48
C TYR A 167 6.43 -0.94 -7.77
N PRO A 168 5.76 -1.09 -8.93
CA PRO A 168 4.48 -0.44 -9.20
C PRO A 168 3.37 -1.15 -8.41
N ILE A 169 2.11 -0.80 -8.67
CA ILE A 169 0.94 -1.53 -8.16
C ILE A 169 1.04 -3.02 -8.51
N GLU A 170 1.12 -3.86 -7.48
CA GLU A 170 1.22 -5.31 -7.61
C GLU A 170 -0.15 -5.99 -7.43
N ALA A 171 -0.21 -7.28 -7.76
CA ALA A 171 -1.43 -8.08 -7.62
C ALA A 171 -1.97 -8.08 -6.17
N VAL A 172 -1.07 -8.14 -5.19
CA VAL A 172 -1.40 -8.10 -3.74
C VAL A 172 -2.09 -6.80 -3.32
N ASP A 173 -1.77 -5.69 -3.99
CA ASP A 173 -2.37 -4.38 -3.73
C ASP A 173 -3.77 -4.30 -4.34
N SER A 174 -3.90 -4.68 -5.61
CA SER A 174 -5.19 -4.63 -6.30
C SER A 174 -6.21 -5.63 -5.75
N GLU A 175 -5.79 -6.82 -5.33
CA GLU A 175 -6.67 -7.81 -4.69
C GLU A 175 -7.18 -7.30 -3.34
N ALA A 176 -6.32 -6.69 -2.53
CA ALA A 176 -6.72 -6.07 -1.27
C ALA A 176 -7.83 -5.03 -1.48
N VAL A 177 -7.68 -4.12 -2.44
CA VAL A 177 -8.71 -3.13 -2.78
C VAL A 177 -9.99 -3.81 -3.27
N ARG A 178 -9.89 -4.78 -4.19
CA ARG A 178 -11.05 -5.50 -4.72
C ARG A 178 -11.88 -6.10 -3.61
N THR A 179 -11.26 -6.85 -2.69
CA THR A 179 -12.01 -7.44 -1.58
C THR A 179 -12.50 -6.38 -0.60
N HIS A 180 -11.71 -5.35 -0.35
CA HIS A 180 -12.09 -4.24 0.53
C HIS A 180 -13.38 -3.56 0.09
N TYR A 181 -13.55 -3.35 -1.22
CA TYR A 181 -14.73 -2.71 -1.77
C TYR A 181 -15.90 -3.64 -2.10
N ALA A 182 -15.69 -4.96 -2.13
CA ALA A 182 -16.75 -5.96 -2.31
C ALA A 182 -17.58 -6.22 -1.03
N MET A 183 -17.07 -5.86 0.16
CA MET A 183 -17.81 -5.98 1.42
C MET A 183 -19.01 -5.02 1.44
N SER A 184 -20.23 -5.55 1.58
CA SER A 184 -21.45 -4.86 1.16
C SER A 184 -22.18 -4.06 2.24
N THR A 185 -21.93 -4.27 3.54
CA THR A 185 -22.71 -3.61 4.61
C THR A 185 -21.93 -3.34 5.89
N ALA A 186 -22.54 -2.64 6.85
CA ALA A 186 -22.04 -2.43 8.21
C ALA A 186 -22.08 -3.68 9.09
N GLU A 187 -23.01 -4.59 8.82
CA GLU A 187 -23.13 -5.86 9.54
C GLU A 187 -22.06 -6.85 9.08
N ASP A 188 -21.67 -6.84 7.80
CA ASP A 188 -20.47 -7.55 7.32
C ASP A 188 -19.20 -7.07 8.04
N ARG A 189 -19.16 -5.80 8.50
CA ARG A 189 -18.00 -5.22 9.22
C ARG A 189 -17.85 -5.74 10.65
N ILE A 190 -18.89 -6.35 11.25
CA ILE A 190 -18.92 -6.79 12.66
C ILE A 190 -19.03 -8.31 12.79
N LEU A 191 -19.81 -8.99 11.93
CA LEU A 191 -20.16 -10.41 12.08
C LEU A 191 -19.20 -11.40 11.38
N THR A 192 -18.28 -10.92 10.55
CA THR A 192 -17.24 -11.76 9.91
C THR A 192 -15.86 -11.42 10.44
N MET A 193 -15.68 -11.48 11.76
CA MET A 193 -14.35 -11.49 12.38
C MET A 193 -13.86 -12.95 12.52
N PRO A 194 -13.15 -13.50 11.53
CA PRO A 194 -12.31 -14.64 11.83
C PRO A 194 -11.27 -14.25 12.87
N SER A 195 -10.94 -15.16 13.79
CA SER A 195 -9.84 -14.95 14.73
C SER A 195 -8.56 -14.57 13.96
N ALA A 196 -7.60 -13.91 14.63
CA ALA A 196 -6.34 -13.47 14.02
C ALA A 196 -5.61 -14.55 13.20
N ASP A 197 -5.84 -15.84 13.51
CA ASP A 197 -5.36 -17.02 12.79
C ASP A 197 -6.03 -17.23 11.42
N SER A 198 -7.32 -16.97 11.29
CA SER A 198 -8.06 -17.16 10.04
C SER A 198 -7.91 -15.98 9.08
N MET A 199 -7.58 -14.77 9.56
CA MET A 199 -7.19 -13.64 8.68
C MET A 199 -5.91 -13.92 7.90
N THR A 200 -5.00 -14.74 8.45
CA THR A 200 -3.79 -15.21 7.78
C THR A 200 -4.09 -16.19 6.63
N LYS A 201 -5.22 -16.92 6.68
CA LYS A 201 -5.64 -17.87 5.64
C LYS A 201 -6.37 -17.21 4.47
N GLN A 202 -7.01 -16.06 4.69
CA GLN A 202 -7.69 -15.27 3.65
C GLN A 202 -6.86 -14.05 3.18
N GLY A 203 -5.69 -13.83 3.77
CA GLY A 203 -4.70 -12.81 3.35
C GLY A 203 -5.05 -11.37 3.71
N ILE A 204 -6.32 -11.03 3.94
CA ILE A 204 -6.73 -9.65 4.25
C ILE A 204 -6.60 -9.42 5.75
N ARG A 205 -5.62 -8.61 6.17
CA ARG A 205 -5.57 -8.07 7.54
C ARG A 205 -6.17 -6.67 7.55
N ARG A 206 -7.29 -6.50 8.27
CA ARG A 206 -7.82 -5.19 8.66
C ARG A 206 -7.16 -4.76 9.96
N LEU A 207 -6.48 -3.60 9.99
CA LEU A 207 -6.00 -3.04 11.26
C LEU A 207 -7.22 -2.58 12.08
N MET A 208 -7.32 -3.00 13.33
CA MET A 208 -8.36 -2.50 14.25
C MET A 208 -7.94 -1.11 14.77
N LEU A 209 -8.86 -0.15 14.73
CA LEU A 209 -8.65 1.21 15.27
C LEU A 209 -8.71 1.29 16.81
N PHE A 210 -9.00 0.18 17.52
CA PHE A 210 -9.53 0.24 18.90
C PHE A 210 -8.86 -0.73 19.88
N ASP A 211 -7.54 -0.83 19.88
CA ASP A 211 -6.84 -1.33 21.08
C ASP A 211 -5.75 -0.35 21.48
N SER A 212 -5.99 0.40 22.55
CA SER A 212 -5.02 1.35 23.10
C SER A 212 -3.77 0.66 23.67
N ALA A 213 -3.75 -0.68 23.78
CA ALA A 213 -2.60 -1.47 24.23
C ALA A 213 -1.74 -2.02 23.08
N LEU A 214 -2.23 -1.98 21.84
CA LEU A 214 -1.47 -2.34 20.63
C LEU A 214 -1.80 -1.26 19.60
N ASN A 215 -0.89 -0.32 19.38
CA ASN A 215 -1.04 0.69 18.34
C ASN A 215 -0.32 0.22 17.05
N PRO A 216 -0.90 -0.68 16.22
CA PRO A 216 -0.27 -1.09 14.97
C PRO A 216 -0.22 0.05 13.94
N LEU A 217 -0.91 1.18 14.20
CA LEU A 217 -0.84 2.42 13.41
C LEU A 217 0.45 3.23 13.68
N SER A 218 1.32 2.81 14.60
CA SER A 218 2.59 3.50 14.84
C SER A 218 3.67 3.23 13.78
N VAL A 219 3.33 2.52 12.70
CA VAL A 219 4.25 2.09 11.63
C VAL A 219 4.03 2.85 10.32
N ASP A 220 2.82 3.34 10.04
CA ASP A 220 2.54 4.14 8.84
C ASP A 220 2.91 5.61 9.09
N HIS A 221 4.10 6.00 8.63
CA HIS A 221 4.69 7.31 8.94
C HIS A 221 4.31 8.44 7.96
N ASP A 222 3.82 8.08 6.78
CA ASP A 222 3.42 8.94 5.66
C ASP A 222 1.89 8.98 5.47
N ILE A 223 1.14 8.64 6.52
CA ILE A 223 -0.30 8.82 6.56
C ILE A 223 -0.76 9.48 7.86
N GLN A 224 -1.85 10.23 7.78
CA GLN A 224 -2.54 10.79 8.94
C GLN A 224 -4.05 10.61 8.80
N PHE A 225 -4.69 10.05 9.83
CA PHE A 225 -6.15 9.96 9.92
C PHE A 225 -6.70 11.14 10.70
N VAL A 226 -7.58 11.91 10.07
CA VAL A 226 -8.25 13.05 10.66
C VAL A 226 -9.73 12.72 10.81
N LYS A 227 -10.16 12.55 12.06
CA LYS A 227 -11.57 12.36 12.37
C LYS A 227 -12.29 13.69 12.27
N VAL A 228 -13.24 13.80 11.35
CA VAL A 228 -14.08 15.01 11.23
C VAL A 228 -15.27 14.85 12.19
N SER A 229 -15.36 15.72 13.20
CA SER A 229 -16.60 15.89 13.96
C SER A 229 -17.62 16.67 13.13
N ASP A 230 -18.90 16.49 13.40
CA ASP A 230 -19.99 17.08 12.60
C ASP A 230 -19.94 18.64 12.53
N ASP A 231 -19.08 19.29 13.31
CA ASP A 231 -18.98 20.75 13.46
C ASP A 231 -17.61 21.36 13.08
N GLU A 232 -16.57 20.60 12.72
CA GLU A 232 -15.27 21.18 12.32
C GLU A 232 -15.08 21.29 10.79
N PRO A 233 -14.76 22.49 10.26
CA PRO A 233 -14.43 22.65 8.86
C PRO A 233 -13.13 21.91 8.52
N ILE A 234 -13.10 21.27 7.35
CA ILE A 234 -11.89 20.63 6.81
C ILE A 234 -10.80 21.70 6.74
N PRO A 235 -9.66 21.54 7.45
CA PRO A 235 -8.79 22.66 7.83
C PRO A 235 -8.08 23.41 6.68
N PHE A 236 -8.32 23.06 5.41
CA PHE A 236 -7.63 23.66 4.27
C PHE A 236 -8.47 23.74 2.98
N THR A 237 -9.80 23.82 3.09
CA THR A 237 -10.66 24.22 1.93
C THR A 237 -10.62 25.71 1.67
#